data_AF-Q58471-F1
#
_entry.id   AF-Q58471-F1
#
_cell.length_a   1.000
_cell.length_b   1.000
_cell.length_c   1.000
_cell.angle_alpha   90.00
_cell.angle_beta   90.00
_cell.angle_gamma   90.00
#
_symmetry.space_group_name_H-M   'P 1'
#
loop_
_entity.id
_entity.type
_entity.pdbx_description
1 polymer ?
#
loop_
_entity_poly.entity_id
_entity_poly.type
_entity_poly.pdbx_seq_one_letter_code
_entity_poly.pdbx_strand_id
1 'polypeptide(L)'
;MAFDEICDEIILNYEDAKDFAYILKLTYLNEFKKLENLNLNKFGIIKKDDLSFYGKNYPLFKSLLFFNEIPVFRGEKESILFLKSIGLSPRITLNSLTYKEKIKLGNEFLKRCINFVPKEYISYIPQLIFGKEYYFRGVCLKEYVSALNGLYKIGKKKKVKKLIINMELPDEKDVKKYKKKLAKKITLFNKKLENYEINYFNLKFNNKNFECQYIYVKQSVWDKILGLFGEGIELKYYPTLVNIAYSSEKVDFLKPFFIFVDKGDISVYAKVPKLIYLKDGLSLNYLNLRGKYVYFGNWEKDKFWEIIERGVL
;
A
#
# COMPACT_ATOMS: atom_id res chain seq x y z
N MET A 1 -15.66 -3.82 -8.35
CA MET A 1 -15.10 -5.15 -8.02
C MET A 1 -13.63 -5.02 -7.67
N ALA A 2 -13.28 -5.39 -6.44
CA ALA A 2 -11.92 -5.39 -5.89
C ALA A 2 -11.35 -6.82 -5.80
N PHE A 3 -10.07 -6.96 -5.44
CA PHE A 3 -9.38 -8.26 -5.44
C PHE A 3 -9.93 -9.24 -4.38
N ASP A 4 -10.39 -8.70 -3.26
CA ASP A 4 -11.08 -9.45 -2.20
C ASP A 4 -12.38 -10.09 -2.68
N GLU A 5 -13.13 -9.47 -3.60
CA GLU A 5 -14.35 -10.07 -4.17
C GLU A 5 -14.03 -11.32 -5.00
N ILE A 6 -12.86 -11.38 -5.67
CA ILE A 6 -12.40 -12.61 -6.33
C ILE A 6 -12.06 -13.68 -5.30
N CYS A 7 -11.44 -13.29 -4.19
CA CYS A 7 -11.15 -14.23 -3.12
C CYS A 7 -12.45 -14.78 -2.52
N ASP A 8 -13.46 -13.94 -2.31
CA ASP A 8 -14.78 -14.35 -1.83
C ASP A 8 -15.50 -15.29 -2.78
N GLU A 9 -15.46 -15.01 -4.09
CA GLU A 9 -15.97 -15.91 -5.12
C GLU A 9 -15.29 -17.29 -5.08
N ILE A 10 -13.99 -17.34 -4.79
CA ILE A 10 -13.25 -18.62 -4.69
C ILE A 10 -13.58 -19.34 -3.38
N ILE A 11 -13.59 -18.62 -2.26
CA ILE A 11 -13.92 -19.15 -0.92
C ILE A 11 -15.28 -19.83 -0.90
N LEU A 12 -16.27 -19.28 -1.62
CA LEU A 12 -17.63 -19.83 -1.68
C LEU A 12 -17.78 -21.03 -2.62
N ASN A 13 -16.97 -21.12 -3.68
CA ASN A 13 -17.23 -22.06 -4.78
C ASN A 13 -16.14 -23.12 -5.02
N TYR A 14 -14.99 -23.05 -4.33
CA TYR A 14 -13.84 -23.94 -4.56
C TYR A 14 -13.24 -24.40 -3.24
N GLU A 15 -13.72 -25.53 -2.72
CA GLU A 15 -13.34 -26.04 -1.40
C GLU A 15 -11.81 -26.22 -1.26
N ASP A 16 -11.15 -26.79 -2.28
CA ASP A 16 -9.70 -27.03 -2.26
C ASP A 16 -8.85 -25.75 -2.24
N ALA A 17 -9.39 -24.64 -2.75
CA ALA A 17 -8.69 -23.36 -2.86
C ALA A 17 -9.13 -22.33 -1.81
N LYS A 18 -10.16 -22.65 -1.01
CA LYS A 18 -10.82 -21.75 -0.06
C LYS A 18 -9.85 -21.14 0.96
N ASP A 19 -9.08 -21.97 1.64
CA ASP A 19 -8.11 -21.53 2.65
C ASP A 19 -7.01 -20.63 2.05
N PHE A 20 -6.52 -21.00 0.86
CA PHE A 20 -5.49 -20.21 0.17
C PHE A 20 -6.05 -18.85 -0.24
N ALA A 21 -7.25 -18.80 -0.84
CA ALA A 21 -7.94 -17.57 -1.17
C ALA A 21 -8.20 -16.70 0.08
N TYR A 22 -8.52 -17.30 1.23
CA TYR A 22 -8.67 -16.59 2.50
C TYR A 22 -7.35 -15.94 2.97
N ILE A 23 -6.22 -16.66 2.88
CA ILE A 23 -4.87 -16.12 3.18
C ILE A 23 -4.55 -14.92 2.27
N LEU A 24 -4.87 -15.01 0.98
CA LEU A 24 -4.65 -13.90 0.03
C LEU A 24 -5.55 -12.70 0.34
N LYS A 25 -6.81 -12.94 0.72
CA LYS A 25 -7.75 -11.89 1.15
C LYS A 25 -7.22 -11.16 2.38
N LEU A 26 -6.80 -11.90 3.41
CA LEU A 26 -6.23 -11.31 4.63
C LEU A 26 -4.97 -10.49 4.31
N THR A 27 -4.10 -11.01 3.44
CA THR A 27 -2.91 -10.28 2.98
C THR A 27 -3.28 -8.98 2.25
N TYR A 28 -4.26 -9.04 1.35
CA TYR A 28 -4.76 -7.86 0.62
C TYR A 28 -5.32 -6.78 1.55
N LEU A 29 -6.00 -7.19 2.62
CA LEU A 29 -6.58 -6.31 3.63
C LEU A 29 -5.58 -5.90 4.73
N ASN A 30 -4.31 -6.31 4.64
CA ASN A 30 -3.25 -6.09 5.63
C ASN A 30 -3.53 -6.69 7.02
N GLU A 31 -4.29 -7.79 7.09
CA GLU A 31 -4.71 -8.47 8.32
C GLU A 31 -3.73 -9.57 8.77
N PHE A 32 -2.42 -9.26 8.76
CA PHE A 32 -1.35 -10.24 8.98
C PHE A 32 -1.41 -10.97 10.34
N LYS A 33 -1.95 -10.34 11.38
CA LYS A 33 -2.16 -11.00 12.68
C LYS A 33 -3.07 -12.24 12.56
N LYS A 34 -4.07 -12.19 11.67
CA LYS A 34 -4.99 -13.32 11.43
C LYS A 34 -4.31 -14.48 10.70
N LEU A 35 -3.17 -14.26 10.04
CA LEU A 35 -2.40 -15.32 9.39
C LEU A 35 -1.66 -16.22 10.41
N GLU A 36 -1.44 -15.76 11.64
CA GLU A 36 -0.66 -16.51 12.64
C GLU A 36 -1.36 -17.78 13.10
N ASN A 37 -2.69 -17.82 12.99
CA ASN A 37 -3.51 -18.95 13.40
C ASN A 37 -3.81 -19.92 12.25
N LEU A 38 -3.21 -19.74 11.07
CA LEU A 38 -3.47 -20.54 9.87
C LEU A 38 -2.33 -21.51 9.57
N ASN A 39 -2.67 -22.68 9.00
CA ASN A 39 -1.68 -23.63 8.52
C ASN A 39 -1.07 -23.17 7.18
N LEU A 40 -0.12 -22.24 7.24
CA LEU A 40 0.55 -21.68 6.07
C LEU A 40 1.45 -22.69 5.33
N ASN A 41 2.02 -23.65 6.06
CA ASN A 41 2.91 -24.68 5.51
C ASN A 41 2.18 -25.58 4.52
N LYS A 42 0.87 -25.84 4.72
CA LYS A 42 -0.01 -26.54 3.76
C LYS A 42 0.08 -25.97 2.35
N PHE A 43 0.34 -24.67 2.21
CA PHE A 43 0.41 -23.96 0.93
C PHE A 43 1.85 -23.64 0.51
N GLY A 44 2.86 -24.19 1.18
CA GLY A 44 4.26 -23.85 0.94
C GLY A 44 4.58 -22.38 1.25
N ILE A 45 3.82 -21.75 2.15
CA ILE A 45 4.07 -20.37 2.59
C ILE A 45 5.00 -20.39 3.80
N ILE A 46 6.18 -19.79 3.65
CA ILE A 46 7.20 -19.72 4.69
C ILE A 46 7.13 -18.37 5.42
N LYS A 47 7.07 -18.40 6.76
CA LYS A 47 7.18 -17.22 7.64
C LYS A 47 8.63 -17.06 8.08
N LYS A 48 9.21 -15.86 7.95
CA LYS A 48 10.55 -15.55 8.49
C LYS A 48 10.68 -14.10 8.94
N ASP A 49 11.61 -13.84 9.85
CA ASP A 49 12.02 -12.47 10.16
C ASP A 49 12.76 -11.86 8.97
N ASP A 50 12.36 -10.65 8.59
CA ASP A 50 12.95 -9.93 7.46
C ASP A 50 12.72 -8.43 7.59
N LEU A 51 13.29 -7.67 6.67
CA LEU A 51 12.96 -6.25 6.52
C LEU A 51 11.59 -6.10 5.84
N SER A 52 10.71 -5.27 6.38
CA SER A 52 9.34 -5.05 5.86
C SER A 52 9.27 -4.12 4.63
N PHE A 53 10.39 -3.96 3.92
CA PHE A 53 10.47 -3.19 2.68
C PHE A 53 9.73 -3.88 1.52
N TYR A 54 9.10 -3.06 0.68
CA TYR A 54 8.50 -3.50 -0.58
C TYR A 54 9.54 -3.50 -1.70
N GLY A 55 9.36 -4.38 -2.69
CA GLY A 55 10.21 -4.45 -3.86
C GLY A 55 11.44 -5.32 -3.64
N LYS A 56 11.32 -6.43 -2.91
CA LYS A 56 12.45 -7.26 -2.46
C LYS A 56 13.29 -7.87 -3.58
N ASN A 57 12.72 -7.96 -4.79
CA ASN A 57 13.39 -8.42 -6.01
C ASN A 57 13.79 -7.26 -6.96
N TYR A 58 13.62 -6.01 -6.55
CA TYR A 58 14.14 -4.84 -7.26
C TYR A 58 15.55 -4.50 -6.78
N PRO A 59 16.31 -3.72 -7.56
CA PRO A 59 17.51 -3.07 -7.06
C PRO A 59 17.26 -2.40 -5.71
N LEU A 60 18.18 -2.59 -4.77
CA LEU A 60 18.02 -2.21 -3.38
C LEU A 60 17.67 -0.72 -3.22
N PHE A 61 18.26 0.15 -4.05
CA PHE A 61 17.95 1.59 -4.03
C PHE A 61 16.46 1.89 -4.31
N LYS A 62 15.81 1.10 -5.17
CA LYS A 62 14.37 1.23 -5.45
C LYS A 62 13.52 0.74 -4.28
N SER A 63 13.94 -0.34 -3.62
CA SER A 63 13.24 -0.84 -2.43
C SER A 63 13.21 0.21 -1.32
N LEU A 64 14.33 0.93 -1.12
CA LEU A 64 14.41 2.02 -0.17
C LEU A 64 13.54 3.22 -0.56
N LEU A 65 13.48 3.58 -1.84
CA LEU A 65 12.59 4.64 -2.34
C LEU A 65 11.11 4.31 -2.21
N PHE A 66 10.74 3.03 -2.29
CA PHE A 66 9.36 2.60 -2.09
C PHE A 66 8.92 2.66 -0.62
N PHE A 67 9.85 2.83 0.32
CA PHE A 67 9.53 3.00 1.72
C PHE A 67 9.01 4.42 1.98
N ASN A 68 7.69 4.53 2.09
CA ASN A 68 6.98 5.81 2.22
C ASN A 68 6.32 6.01 3.60
N GLU A 69 6.53 5.10 4.55
CA GLU A 69 6.05 5.29 5.92
C GLU A 69 6.83 6.43 6.61
N ILE A 70 8.11 6.55 6.29
CA ILE A 70 8.98 7.68 6.60
C ILE A 70 9.79 7.92 5.32
N PRO A 71 9.48 8.94 4.50
CA PRO A 71 10.11 9.16 3.20
C PRO A 71 11.54 9.73 3.37
N VAL A 72 12.47 8.89 3.81
CA VAL A 72 13.89 9.23 4.07
C VAL A 72 14.63 9.64 2.79
N PHE A 73 14.21 9.10 1.65
CA PHE A 73 14.84 9.36 0.34
C PHE A 73 13.80 9.92 -0.62
N ARG A 74 14.09 11.06 -1.22
CA ARG A 74 13.25 11.73 -2.23
C ARG A 74 13.70 11.43 -3.66
N GLY A 75 14.92 10.91 -3.84
CA GLY A 75 15.44 10.56 -5.17
C GLY A 75 16.41 9.37 -5.21
N GLU A 76 16.58 8.79 -6.39
CA GLU A 76 17.46 7.62 -6.61
C GLU A 76 18.90 7.91 -6.15
N LYS A 77 19.41 9.12 -6.39
CA LYS A 77 20.76 9.54 -5.98
C LYS A 77 20.99 9.38 -4.48
N GLU A 78 20.04 9.78 -3.63
CA GLU A 78 20.19 9.74 -2.18
C GLU A 78 20.23 8.31 -1.64
N SER A 79 19.30 7.46 -2.13
CA SER A 79 19.27 6.04 -1.77
C SER A 79 20.52 5.29 -2.24
N ILE A 80 21.06 5.63 -3.43
CA ILE A 80 22.31 5.08 -3.94
C ILE A 80 23.51 5.50 -3.07
N LEU A 81 23.61 6.78 -2.72
CA LEU A 81 24.69 7.29 -1.88
C LEU A 81 24.66 6.68 -0.48
N PHE A 82 23.47 6.52 0.10
CA PHE A 82 23.29 5.83 1.37
C PHE A 82 23.82 4.38 1.31
N LEU A 83 23.39 3.60 0.31
CA LEU A 83 23.82 2.20 0.18
C LEU A 83 25.34 2.08 0.02
N LYS A 84 25.94 2.95 -0.79
CA LYS A 84 27.40 3.02 -0.94
C LYS A 84 28.10 3.35 0.39
N SER A 85 27.56 4.30 1.17
CA SER A 85 28.15 4.71 2.45
C SER A 85 28.19 3.57 3.49
N ILE A 86 27.27 2.60 3.39
CA ILE A 86 27.23 1.43 4.26
C ILE A 86 27.85 0.18 3.61
N GLY A 87 28.52 0.32 2.46
CA GLY A 87 29.22 -0.76 1.77
C GLY A 87 28.30 -1.80 1.10
N LEU A 88 27.06 -1.44 0.76
CA LEU A 88 26.14 -2.31 0.02
C LEU A 88 26.02 -1.85 -1.43
N SER A 89 26.03 -2.80 -2.37
CA SER A 89 25.82 -2.48 -3.79
C SER A 89 24.39 -2.03 -4.03
N PRO A 90 24.14 -0.89 -4.68
CA PRO A 90 22.78 -0.44 -4.97
C PRO A 90 21.98 -1.36 -5.89
N ARG A 91 22.67 -2.16 -6.73
CA ARG A 91 22.05 -2.97 -7.79
C ARG A 91 21.61 -4.36 -7.35
N ILE A 92 22.11 -4.86 -6.21
CA ILE A 92 21.66 -6.15 -5.66
C ILE A 92 20.21 -6.03 -5.18
N THR A 93 19.55 -7.17 -4.95
CA THR A 93 18.18 -7.17 -4.43
C THR A 93 18.19 -7.40 -2.93
N LEU A 94 17.09 -7.06 -2.25
CA LEU A 94 16.96 -7.36 -0.81
C LEU A 94 17.03 -8.88 -0.56
N ASN A 95 16.48 -9.69 -1.45
CA ASN A 95 16.47 -11.14 -1.32
C ASN A 95 17.84 -11.77 -1.54
N SER A 96 18.77 -11.12 -2.24
CA SER A 96 20.14 -11.61 -2.39
C SER A 96 21.06 -11.27 -1.20
N LEU A 97 20.61 -10.43 -0.27
CA LEU A 97 21.38 -10.11 0.93
C LEU A 97 21.39 -11.28 1.92
N THR A 98 22.54 -11.50 2.53
CA THR A 98 22.67 -12.36 3.72
C THR A 98 21.90 -11.77 4.90
N TYR A 99 21.61 -12.60 5.90
CA TYR A 99 20.95 -12.15 7.13
C TYR A 99 21.73 -11.00 7.82
N LYS A 100 23.07 -11.13 7.91
CA LYS A 100 23.94 -10.09 8.50
C LYS A 100 23.84 -8.76 7.75
N GLU A 101 23.81 -8.79 6.42
CA GLU A 101 23.66 -7.57 5.61
C GLU A 101 22.28 -6.94 5.74
N LYS A 102 21.21 -7.75 5.87
CA LYS A 102 19.86 -7.24 6.13
C LYS A 102 19.78 -6.56 7.50
N ILE A 103 20.37 -7.13 8.54
CA ILE A 103 20.44 -6.49 9.86
C ILE A 103 21.21 -5.18 9.79
N LYS A 104 22.37 -5.15 9.11
CA LYS A 104 23.14 -3.91 8.88
C LYS A 104 22.29 -2.85 8.17
N LEU A 105 21.67 -3.20 7.05
CA LEU A 105 20.81 -2.29 6.29
C LEU A 105 19.67 -1.74 7.15
N GLY A 106 18.95 -2.62 7.86
CA GLY A 106 17.84 -2.23 8.72
C GLY A 106 18.27 -1.27 9.83
N ASN A 107 19.40 -1.54 10.49
CA ASN A 107 19.90 -0.68 11.57
C ASN A 107 20.36 0.69 11.06
N GLU A 108 21.08 0.74 9.94
CA GLU A 108 21.51 2.01 9.36
C GLU A 108 20.34 2.82 8.79
N PHE A 109 19.32 2.14 8.25
CA PHE A 109 18.09 2.79 7.81
C PHE A 109 17.27 3.32 9.00
N LEU A 110 17.15 2.55 10.08
CA LEU A 110 16.50 2.96 11.34
C LEU A 110 17.13 4.24 11.90
N LYS A 111 18.46 4.32 11.96
CA LYS A 111 19.18 5.53 12.40
C LYS A 111 18.81 6.75 11.59
N ARG A 112 18.65 6.60 10.26
CA ARG A 112 18.17 7.71 9.41
C ARG A 112 16.73 8.08 9.74
N CYS A 113 15.83 7.11 9.84
CA CYS A 113 14.42 7.37 10.16
C CYS A 113 14.25 8.17 11.47
N ILE A 114 15.05 7.89 12.50
CA ILE A 114 15.01 8.60 13.79
C ILE A 114 15.17 10.12 13.61
N ASN A 115 15.98 10.56 12.65
CA ASN A 115 16.23 11.99 12.41
C ASN A 115 15.07 12.71 11.71
N PHE A 116 14.07 11.99 11.19
CA PHE A 116 12.94 12.56 10.47
C PHE A 116 11.67 12.62 11.32
N VAL A 117 11.64 12.00 12.49
CA VAL A 117 10.41 11.89 13.30
C VAL A 117 10.54 12.58 14.65
N PRO A 118 9.44 13.12 15.20
CA PRO A 118 9.39 13.57 16.59
C PRO A 118 9.72 12.44 17.58
N LYS A 119 10.23 12.81 18.76
CA LYS A 119 10.74 11.87 19.78
C LYS A 119 9.72 10.82 20.20
N GLU A 120 8.46 11.22 20.31
CA GLU A 120 7.35 10.36 20.72
C GLU A 120 7.03 9.23 19.73
N TYR A 121 7.54 9.29 18.50
CA TYR A 121 7.36 8.23 17.49
C TYR A 121 8.53 7.25 17.42
N ILE A 122 9.68 7.57 18.03
CA ILE A 122 10.93 6.82 17.86
C ILE A 122 10.78 5.33 18.25
N SER A 123 10.05 5.05 19.32
CA SER A 123 9.83 3.68 19.83
C SER A 123 9.04 2.78 18.87
N TYR A 124 8.30 3.36 17.91
CA TYR A 124 7.47 2.63 16.95
C TYR A 124 8.19 2.36 15.62
N ILE A 125 9.26 3.08 15.29
CA ILE A 125 9.99 2.94 14.02
C ILE A 125 10.48 1.50 13.77
N PRO A 126 11.04 0.76 14.75
CA PRO A 126 11.52 -0.60 14.51
C PRO A 126 10.45 -1.53 13.91
N GLN A 127 9.19 -1.37 14.29
CA GLN A 127 8.06 -2.18 13.80
C GLN A 127 7.68 -1.87 12.34
N LEU A 128 8.16 -0.75 11.79
CA LEU A 128 7.99 -0.43 10.37
C LEU A 128 9.05 -1.09 9.50
N ILE A 129 10.23 -1.34 10.06
CA ILE A 129 11.44 -1.78 9.35
C ILE A 129 11.61 -3.28 9.48
N PHE A 130 11.40 -3.83 10.67
CA PHE A 130 11.62 -5.23 10.99
C PHE A 130 10.29 -5.91 11.30
N GLY A 131 10.11 -7.12 10.78
CA GLY A 131 8.92 -7.90 11.09
C GLY A 131 8.91 -9.27 10.43
N LYS A 132 7.81 -9.99 10.67
CA LYS A 132 7.54 -11.27 10.03
C LYS A 132 7.05 -11.02 8.60
N GLU A 133 7.77 -11.56 7.64
CA GLU A 133 7.37 -11.58 6.23
C GLU A 133 7.03 -13.01 5.81
N TYR A 134 6.07 -13.12 4.88
CA TYR A 134 5.54 -14.38 4.40
C TYR A 134 5.92 -14.56 2.94
N TYR A 135 6.33 -15.76 2.54
CA TYR A 135 6.84 -16.04 1.20
C TYR A 135 6.14 -17.24 0.60
N PHE A 136 5.55 -17.07 -0.58
CA PHE A 136 4.93 -18.11 -1.37
C PHE A 136 5.81 -18.41 -2.59
N ARG A 137 6.33 -19.64 -2.70
CA ARG A 137 7.23 -20.07 -3.79
C ARG A 137 8.39 -19.07 -4.03
N GLY A 138 9.00 -18.59 -2.94
CA GLY A 138 10.11 -17.63 -2.97
C GLY A 138 9.73 -16.16 -3.18
N VAL A 139 8.47 -15.84 -3.48
CA VAL A 139 7.98 -14.46 -3.66
C VAL A 139 7.32 -13.98 -2.36
N CYS A 140 7.62 -12.77 -1.91
CA CYS A 140 6.92 -12.19 -0.76
C CYS A 140 5.41 -12.14 -1.04
N LEU A 141 4.60 -12.61 -0.09
CA LEU A 141 3.17 -12.79 -0.22
C LEU A 141 2.45 -11.47 -0.53
N LYS A 142 2.92 -10.36 0.06
CA LYS A 142 2.43 -9.00 -0.28
C LYS A 142 2.66 -8.67 -1.75
N GLU A 143 3.82 -9.03 -2.30
CA GLU A 143 4.17 -8.79 -3.71
C GLU A 143 3.42 -9.72 -4.65
N TYR A 144 3.21 -10.98 -4.24
CA TYR A 144 2.38 -11.95 -4.96
C TYR A 144 0.94 -11.46 -5.08
N VAL A 145 0.31 -11.06 -3.96
CA VAL A 145 -1.03 -10.46 -3.95
C VAL A 145 -1.07 -9.16 -4.76
N SER A 146 -0.06 -8.31 -4.65
CA SER A 146 0.04 -7.09 -5.47
C SER A 146 0.08 -7.40 -6.97
N ALA A 147 0.80 -8.46 -7.37
CA ALA A 147 0.87 -8.90 -8.76
C ALA A 147 -0.47 -9.42 -9.27
N LEU A 148 -1.15 -10.29 -8.51
CA LEU A 148 -2.47 -10.81 -8.86
C LEU A 148 -3.51 -9.69 -8.98
N ASN A 149 -3.55 -8.77 -8.00
CA ASN A 149 -4.40 -7.58 -8.04
C ASN A 149 -4.06 -6.71 -9.27
N GLY A 150 -2.78 -6.59 -9.61
CA GLY A 150 -2.34 -5.91 -10.82
C GLY A 150 -2.87 -6.53 -12.11
N LEU A 151 -2.80 -7.85 -12.24
CA LEU A 151 -3.38 -8.60 -13.36
C LEU A 151 -4.89 -8.40 -13.45
N TYR A 152 -5.57 -8.44 -12.30
CA TYR A 152 -7.00 -8.18 -12.22
C TYR A 152 -7.35 -6.77 -12.76
N LYS A 153 -6.61 -5.74 -12.34
CA LYS A 153 -6.79 -4.35 -12.81
C LYS A 153 -6.61 -4.17 -14.30
N ILE A 154 -5.88 -5.06 -14.99
CA ILE A 154 -5.70 -5.01 -16.45
C ILE A 154 -6.65 -5.96 -17.20
N GLY A 155 -7.73 -6.41 -16.57
CA GLY A 155 -8.81 -7.18 -17.19
C GLY A 155 -8.59 -8.69 -17.20
N LYS A 156 -7.58 -9.21 -16.50
CA LYS A 156 -7.26 -10.64 -16.50
C LYS A 156 -7.99 -11.44 -15.40
N LYS A 157 -9.25 -11.11 -15.08
CA LYS A 157 -10.04 -11.73 -13.98
C LYS A 157 -10.01 -13.27 -14.05
N LYS A 158 -10.37 -13.87 -15.19
CA LYS A 158 -10.40 -15.34 -15.36
C LYS A 158 -9.03 -15.98 -15.10
N LYS A 159 -7.95 -15.34 -15.53
CA LYS A 159 -6.59 -15.82 -15.30
C LYS A 159 -6.20 -15.73 -13.82
N VAL A 160 -6.51 -14.61 -13.15
CA VAL A 160 -6.25 -14.46 -11.71
C VAL A 160 -6.98 -15.54 -10.91
N LYS A 161 -8.25 -15.83 -11.25
CA LYS A 161 -9.02 -16.90 -10.61
C LYS A 161 -8.33 -18.26 -10.76
N LYS A 162 -7.90 -18.62 -11.97
CA LYS A 162 -7.13 -19.86 -12.23
C LYS A 162 -5.82 -19.92 -11.44
N LEU A 163 -5.05 -18.82 -11.43
CA LEU A 163 -3.78 -18.76 -10.69
C LEU A 163 -3.96 -18.97 -9.19
N ILE A 164 -5.05 -18.47 -8.60
CA ILE A 164 -5.36 -18.69 -7.18
C ILE A 164 -5.78 -20.13 -6.93
N ILE A 165 -6.72 -20.66 -7.73
CA ILE A 165 -7.21 -22.05 -7.60
C ILE A 165 -6.06 -23.05 -7.73
N ASN A 166 -5.16 -22.83 -8.68
CA ASN A 166 -4.03 -23.72 -8.93
C ASN A 166 -2.79 -23.39 -8.08
N MET A 167 -2.83 -22.33 -7.26
CA MET A 167 -1.70 -21.88 -6.44
C MET A 167 -0.42 -21.68 -7.28
N GLU A 168 -0.55 -20.91 -8.36
CA GLU A 168 0.48 -20.62 -9.34
C GLU A 168 0.98 -19.17 -9.24
N LEU A 169 2.21 -18.95 -9.71
CA LEU A 169 2.76 -17.60 -9.87
C LEU A 169 2.29 -16.96 -11.18
N PRO A 170 1.99 -15.65 -11.21
CA PRO A 170 1.64 -14.98 -12.45
C PRO A 170 2.85 -14.84 -13.40
N ASP A 171 2.61 -14.94 -14.71
CA ASP A 171 3.63 -14.72 -15.73
C ASP A 171 4.30 -13.35 -15.59
N GLU A 172 5.63 -13.31 -15.67
CA GLU A 172 6.41 -12.10 -15.53
C GLU A 172 6.03 -11.03 -16.59
N LYS A 173 5.69 -11.47 -17.81
CA LYS A 173 5.23 -10.59 -18.91
C LYS A 173 3.96 -9.82 -18.52
N ASP A 174 3.03 -10.47 -17.83
CA ASP A 174 1.78 -9.84 -17.39
C ASP A 174 2.02 -8.87 -16.24
N VAL A 175 2.87 -9.26 -15.30
CA VAL A 175 3.29 -8.40 -14.18
C VAL A 175 4.00 -7.15 -14.71
N LYS A 176 4.93 -7.29 -15.67
CA LYS A 176 5.60 -6.18 -16.36
C LYS A 176 4.59 -5.26 -17.07
N LYS A 177 3.59 -5.83 -17.77
CA LYS A 177 2.52 -5.04 -18.44
C LYS A 177 1.73 -4.20 -17.44
N TYR A 178 1.32 -4.77 -16.30
CA TYR A 178 0.66 -4.02 -15.24
C TYR A 178 1.56 -2.92 -14.66
N LYS A 179 2.80 -3.25 -14.31
CA LYS A 179 3.77 -2.29 -13.74
C LYS A 179 3.99 -1.09 -14.66
N LYS A 180 4.09 -1.30 -15.98
CA LYS A 180 4.20 -0.22 -16.97
C LYS A 180 2.96 0.70 -16.98
N LYS A 181 1.76 0.12 -16.88
CA LYS A 181 0.51 0.91 -16.76
C LYS A 181 0.47 1.69 -15.45
N LEU A 182 0.78 1.04 -14.33
CA LEU A 182 0.80 1.68 -13.01
C LEU A 182 1.79 2.84 -12.96
N ALA A 183 3.01 2.67 -13.48
CA ALA A 183 4.02 3.73 -13.52
C ALA A 183 3.50 4.98 -14.25
N LYS A 184 2.84 4.83 -15.40
CA LYS A 184 2.21 5.95 -16.11
C LYS A 184 1.16 6.67 -15.25
N LYS A 185 0.33 5.93 -14.52
CA LYS A 185 -0.69 6.52 -13.64
C LYS A 185 -0.08 7.21 -12.42
N ILE A 186 1.01 6.69 -11.87
CA ILE A 186 1.79 7.36 -10.81
C ILE A 186 2.36 8.68 -11.32
N THR A 187 3.01 8.69 -12.49
CA THR A 187 3.55 9.94 -13.07
C THR A 187 2.46 10.98 -13.30
N LEU A 188 1.31 10.57 -13.85
CA LEU A 188 0.16 11.46 -14.03
C LEU A 188 -0.39 11.97 -12.69
N PHE A 189 -0.54 11.08 -11.70
CA PHE A 189 -1.03 11.45 -10.37
C PHE A 189 -0.11 12.46 -9.70
N ASN A 190 1.20 12.22 -9.69
CA ASN A 190 2.17 13.14 -9.11
C ASN A 190 2.08 14.52 -9.77
N LYS A 191 2.01 14.59 -11.11
CA LYS A 191 1.81 15.86 -11.83
C LYS A 191 0.51 16.56 -11.42
N LYS A 192 -0.59 15.82 -11.21
CA LYS A 192 -1.85 16.40 -10.74
C LYS A 192 -1.77 16.83 -9.27
N LEU A 193 -1.11 16.06 -8.41
CA LEU A 193 -0.91 16.37 -6.99
C LEU A 193 -0.15 17.69 -6.78
N GLU A 194 0.82 17.98 -7.64
CA GLU A 194 1.51 19.28 -7.65
C GLU A 194 0.57 20.46 -7.93
N ASN A 195 -0.58 20.24 -8.59
CA ASN A 195 -1.58 21.27 -8.85
C ASN A 195 -2.77 21.24 -7.87
N TYR A 196 -2.92 20.18 -7.07
CA TYR A 196 -3.96 20.13 -6.05
C TYR A 196 -3.54 20.95 -4.82
N GLU A 197 -4.51 21.65 -4.25
CA GLU A 197 -4.43 22.19 -2.90
C GLU A 197 -4.71 21.07 -1.89
N ILE A 198 -3.84 20.97 -0.88
CA ILE A 198 -4.04 20.05 0.24
C ILE A 198 -4.94 20.73 1.24
N ASN A 199 -6.15 20.20 1.40
CA ASN A 199 -7.15 20.68 2.34
C ASN A 199 -7.09 19.88 3.63
N TYR A 200 -7.74 20.37 4.68
CA TYR A 200 -7.68 19.77 6.01
C TYR A 200 -9.07 19.62 6.63
N PHE A 201 -9.26 18.55 7.40
CA PHE A 201 -10.41 18.37 8.27
C PHE A 201 -9.97 17.64 9.53
N ASN A 202 -10.72 17.78 10.63
CA ASN A 202 -10.42 17.07 11.87
C ASN A 202 -11.22 15.78 11.95
N LEU A 203 -10.59 14.73 12.44
CA LEU A 203 -11.25 13.46 12.73
C LEU A 203 -11.09 13.15 14.20
N LYS A 204 -12.19 12.86 14.87
CA LYS A 204 -12.18 12.42 16.26
C LYS A 204 -12.11 10.90 16.35
N PHE A 205 -11.22 10.38 17.19
CA PHE A 205 -11.09 8.95 17.44
C PHE A 205 -10.54 8.72 18.85
N ASN A 206 -11.23 7.92 19.67
CA ASN A 206 -10.84 7.64 21.06
C ASN A 206 -10.50 8.91 21.87
N ASN A 207 -11.36 9.94 21.78
CA ASN A 207 -11.19 11.24 22.43
C ASN A 207 -9.94 12.04 22.02
N LYS A 208 -9.29 11.68 20.91
CA LYS A 208 -8.21 12.45 20.30
C LYS A 208 -8.68 13.05 18.97
N ASN A 209 -8.20 14.25 18.67
CA ASN A 209 -8.40 14.89 17.38
C ASN A 209 -7.19 14.64 16.50
N PHE A 210 -7.44 14.22 15.26
CA PHE A 210 -6.43 14.00 14.24
C PHE A 210 -6.71 14.95 13.08
N GLU A 211 -5.78 15.87 12.81
CA GLU A 211 -5.83 16.68 11.61
C GLU A 211 -5.50 15.79 10.39
N CYS A 212 -6.49 15.62 9.52
CA CYS A 212 -6.40 14.85 8.31
C CYS A 212 -6.18 15.78 7.12
N GLN A 213 -5.32 15.36 6.20
CA GLN A 213 -5.09 16.00 4.92
C GLN A 213 -5.97 15.36 3.85
N TYR A 214 -6.42 16.14 2.86
CA TYR A 214 -7.12 15.56 1.72
C TYR A 214 -6.98 16.34 0.42
N ILE A 215 -7.23 15.63 -0.67
CA ILE A 215 -7.54 16.23 -1.97
C ILE A 215 -8.93 15.78 -2.44
N TYR A 216 -9.63 16.70 -3.11
CA TYR A 216 -10.92 16.44 -3.71
C TYR A 216 -10.80 16.40 -5.23
N VAL A 217 -11.04 15.23 -5.81
CA VAL A 217 -10.94 14.96 -7.24
C VAL A 217 -12.34 14.89 -7.82
N LYS A 218 -12.82 15.99 -8.40
CA LYS A 218 -14.04 16.00 -9.19
C LYS A 218 -13.78 15.30 -10.52
N GLN A 219 -14.34 14.12 -10.76
CA GLN A 219 -14.24 13.51 -12.09
C GLN A 219 -15.30 14.11 -13.01
N SER A 220 -14.85 14.86 -13.99
CA SER A 220 -15.71 15.30 -15.10
C SER A 220 -16.06 14.11 -16.02
N VAL A 221 -17.10 14.27 -16.85
CA VAL A 221 -17.40 13.32 -17.94
C VAL A 221 -16.17 13.13 -18.84
N TRP A 222 -15.39 14.20 -19.05
CA TRP A 222 -14.12 14.16 -19.77
C TRP A 222 -13.07 13.26 -19.10
N ASP A 223 -12.97 13.22 -17.77
CA ASP A 223 -12.04 12.29 -17.10
C ASP A 223 -12.37 10.81 -17.35
N LYS A 224 -13.65 10.47 -17.54
CA LYS A 224 -14.07 9.11 -17.93
C LYS A 224 -13.62 8.80 -19.36
N ILE A 225 -13.82 9.74 -20.29
CA ILE A 225 -13.40 9.63 -21.69
C ILE A 225 -11.87 9.53 -21.78
N LEU A 226 -11.15 10.44 -21.14
CA LEU A 226 -9.69 10.42 -21.03
C LEU A 226 -9.20 9.12 -20.38
N GLY A 227 -9.92 8.58 -19.39
CA GLY A 227 -9.65 7.27 -18.80
C GLY A 227 -9.65 6.13 -19.82
N LEU A 228 -10.60 6.14 -20.76
CA LEU A 228 -10.69 5.18 -21.86
C LEU A 228 -9.51 5.31 -22.83
N PHE A 229 -9.06 6.54 -23.11
CA PHE A 229 -7.87 6.82 -23.94
C PHE A 229 -6.54 6.69 -23.19
N GLY A 230 -6.57 6.40 -21.88
CA GLY A 230 -5.38 6.21 -21.05
C GLY A 230 -4.80 7.48 -20.41
N GLU A 231 -5.40 8.64 -20.65
CA GLU A 231 -5.04 9.97 -20.11
C GLU A 231 -5.66 10.28 -18.75
N GLY A 232 -6.73 9.58 -18.34
CA GLY A 232 -7.36 9.71 -17.02
C GLY A 232 -6.80 8.75 -15.96
N ILE A 233 -7.16 8.94 -14.69
CA ILE A 233 -6.84 7.98 -13.61
C ILE A 233 -8.09 7.17 -13.26
N GLU A 234 -8.07 5.88 -13.60
CA GLU A 234 -9.15 4.95 -13.25
C GLU A 234 -9.19 4.67 -11.74
N LEU A 235 -10.40 4.52 -11.17
CA LEU A 235 -10.63 4.33 -9.72
C LEU A 235 -9.76 3.24 -9.09
N LYS A 236 -9.57 2.13 -9.80
CA LYS A 236 -8.80 0.97 -9.34
C LYS A 236 -7.32 1.26 -9.01
N TYR A 237 -6.77 2.40 -9.42
CA TYR A 237 -5.41 2.79 -9.08
C TYR A 237 -5.29 3.62 -7.79
N TYR A 238 -6.36 4.30 -7.35
CA TYR A 238 -6.30 5.19 -6.19
C TYR A 238 -5.89 4.54 -4.86
N PRO A 239 -6.21 3.25 -4.56
CA PRO A 239 -5.66 2.59 -3.38
C PRO A 239 -4.12 2.53 -3.37
N THR A 240 -3.50 2.48 -4.55
CA THR A 240 -2.03 2.56 -4.67
C THR A 240 -1.58 4.02 -4.62
N LEU A 241 -2.31 4.94 -5.25
CA LEU A 241 -1.93 6.35 -5.32
C LEU A 241 -1.98 7.05 -3.97
N VAL A 242 -2.97 6.75 -3.11
CA VAL A 242 -3.02 7.30 -1.74
C VAL A 242 -1.80 6.91 -0.92
N ASN A 243 -1.25 5.72 -1.16
CA ASN A 243 0.01 5.30 -0.56
C ASN A 243 1.19 6.08 -1.16
N ILE A 244 1.26 6.20 -2.49
CA ILE A 244 2.35 6.90 -3.18
C ILE A 244 2.38 8.41 -2.89
N ALA A 245 1.25 9.02 -2.53
CA ALA A 245 1.16 10.45 -2.24
C ALA A 245 2.15 10.93 -1.17
N TYR A 246 2.49 10.08 -0.19
CA TYR A 246 3.48 10.36 0.86
C TYR A 246 4.92 10.51 0.36
N SER A 247 5.19 10.19 -0.90
CA SER A 247 6.48 10.52 -1.53
C SER A 247 6.57 11.99 -1.96
N SER A 248 5.44 12.72 -2.06
CA SER A 248 5.43 14.17 -2.29
C SER A 248 5.77 14.92 -1.00
N GLU A 249 6.35 16.11 -1.13
CA GLU A 249 6.61 17.01 0.00
C GLU A 249 5.34 17.73 0.47
N LYS A 250 4.30 17.80 -0.37
CA LYS A 250 3.01 18.39 -0.02
C LYS A 250 2.23 17.58 1.02
N VAL A 251 2.54 16.29 1.15
CA VAL A 251 1.79 15.37 2.02
C VAL A 251 2.63 15.06 3.25
N ASP A 252 2.18 15.53 4.40
CA ASP A 252 2.79 15.23 5.69
C ASP A 252 2.60 13.75 6.03
N PHE A 253 3.71 13.03 6.23
CA PHE A 253 3.71 11.60 6.54
C PHE A 253 3.33 11.25 7.98
N LEU A 254 3.11 12.26 8.83
CA LEU A 254 2.59 12.11 10.19
C LEU A 254 1.09 12.46 10.29
N LYS A 255 0.43 12.79 9.18
CA LYS A 255 -1.03 13.04 9.15
C LYS A 255 -1.74 12.05 8.24
N PRO A 256 -2.93 11.56 8.59
CA PRO A 256 -3.77 10.80 7.67
C PRO A 256 -4.01 11.57 6.37
N PHE A 257 -4.04 10.87 5.24
CA PHE A 257 -4.26 11.45 3.92
C PHE A 257 -5.43 10.78 3.22
N PHE A 258 -6.34 11.58 2.67
CA PHE A 258 -7.54 11.14 1.96
C PHE A 258 -7.53 11.64 0.52
N ILE A 259 -7.98 10.79 -0.39
CA ILE A 259 -8.35 11.15 -1.76
C ILE A 259 -9.83 10.86 -1.91
N PHE A 260 -10.61 11.92 -2.09
CA PHE A 260 -12.03 11.82 -2.38
C PHE A 260 -12.24 11.97 -3.88
N VAL A 261 -12.94 11.02 -4.49
CA VAL A 261 -13.20 11.03 -5.94
C VAL A 261 -14.70 11.10 -6.17
N ASP A 262 -15.19 12.24 -6.64
CA ASP A 262 -16.61 12.48 -6.89
C ASP A 262 -17.05 11.97 -8.28
N LYS A 263 -18.09 11.12 -8.28
CA LYS A 263 -18.78 10.61 -9.48
C LYS A 263 -20.31 10.64 -9.36
N GLY A 264 -20.86 11.38 -8.40
CA GLY A 264 -22.21 11.19 -7.88
C GLY A 264 -22.12 10.77 -6.40
N ASP A 265 -21.63 9.55 -6.18
CA ASP A 265 -21.13 9.11 -4.86
C ASP A 265 -19.64 9.45 -4.70
N ILE A 266 -19.19 9.55 -3.46
CA ILE A 266 -17.80 9.84 -3.13
C ILE A 266 -17.05 8.53 -2.90
N SER A 267 -16.20 8.16 -3.85
CA SER A 267 -15.22 7.09 -3.61
C SER A 267 -14.11 7.62 -2.71
N VAL A 268 -13.89 6.93 -1.59
CA VAL A 268 -12.93 7.31 -0.56
C VAL A 268 -11.72 6.39 -0.62
N TYR A 269 -10.53 6.98 -0.66
CA TYR A 269 -9.26 6.28 -0.52
C TYR A 269 -8.44 6.99 0.53
N ALA A 270 -8.12 6.32 1.63
CA ALA A 270 -7.41 6.94 2.73
C ALA A 270 -6.17 6.12 3.11
N LYS A 271 -5.16 6.78 3.66
CA LYS A 271 -4.08 6.12 4.36
C LYS A 271 -3.82 6.81 5.70
N VAL A 272 -3.84 5.99 6.75
CA VAL A 272 -3.32 6.35 8.07
C VAL A 272 -1.86 5.90 8.12
N PRO A 273 -0.90 6.81 8.37
CA PRO A 273 0.49 6.43 8.54
C PRO A 273 0.63 5.38 9.63
N LYS A 274 1.47 4.36 9.40
CA LYS A 274 1.63 3.28 10.38
C LYS A 274 2.11 3.77 11.74
N LEU A 275 2.92 4.83 11.79
CA LEU A 275 3.33 5.46 13.05
C LEU A 275 2.13 5.91 13.89
N ILE A 276 1.17 6.60 13.27
CA ILE A 276 -0.06 7.05 13.94
C ILE A 276 -0.90 5.86 14.39
N TYR A 277 -1.05 4.83 13.54
CA TYR A 277 -1.75 3.61 13.95
C TYR A 277 -1.07 2.91 15.14
N LEU A 278 0.25 2.77 15.12
CA LEU A 278 0.99 2.05 16.15
C LEU A 278 0.98 2.80 17.49
N LYS A 279 1.08 4.12 17.45
CA LYS A 279 1.07 4.98 18.64
C LYS A 279 -0.33 5.18 19.22
N ASP A 280 -1.30 5.52 18.36
CA ASP A 280 -2.61 5.99 18.79
C ASP A 280 -3.76 5.03 18.44
N GLY A 281 -3.48 3.92 17.76
CA GLY A 281 -4.49 2.92 17.41
C GLY A 281 -5.47 3.39 16.31
N LEU A 282 -5.21 4.52 15.65
CA LEU A 282 -6.14 5.15 14.72
C LEU A 282 -6.54 4.20 13.58
N SER A 283 -7.81 3.79 13.60
CA SER A 283 -8.45 3.05 12.52
C SER A 283 -9.56 3.88 11.91
N LEU A 284 -9.81 3.72 10.62
CA LEU A 284 -10.92 4.37 9.90
C LEU A 284 -12.09 3.41 9.63
N ASN A 285 -12.05 2.18 10.18
CA ASN A 285 -13.10 1.19 9.89
C ASN A 285 -14.49 1.61 10.40
N TYR A 286 -14.55 2.40 11.49
CA TYR A 286 -15.80 2.95 12.02
C TYR A 286 -16.50 3.93 11.05
N LEU A 287 -15.80 4.41 10.02
CA LEU A 287 -16.35 5.24 8.96
C LEU A 287 -16.92 4.44 7.78
N ASN A 288 -17.17 3.13 7.95
CA ASN A 288 -17.55 2.18 6.88
C ASN A 288 -16.48 2.05 5.78
N LEU A 289 -15.21 2.20 6.14
CA LEU A 289 -14.10 1.95 5.22
C LEU A 289 -13.48 0.57 5.48
N ARG A 290 -13.08 -0.10 4.40
CA ARG A 290 -12.46 -1.43 4.44
C ARG A 290 -10.95 -1.34 4.35
N GLY A 291 -10.26 -2.34 4.90
CA GLY A 291 -8.81 -2.42 4.92
C GLY A 291 -8.20 -1.98 6.24
N LYS A 292 -6.87 -1.87 6.26
CA LYS A 292 -6.06 -1.52 7.42
C LYS A 292 -4.85 -0.72 6.96
N TYR A 293 -4.58 0.39 7.64
CA TYR A 293 -3.62 1.46 7.26
C TYR A 293 -3.91 2.14 5.93
N VAL A 294 -4.25 1.37 4.88
CA VAL A 294 -4.84 1.86 3.63
C VAL A 294 -6.29 1.42 3.61
N TYR A 295 -7.18 2.39 3.47
CA TYR A 295 -8.61 2.23 3.57
C TYR A 295 -9.30 2.65 2.29
N PHE A 296 -10.41 1.99 1.96
CA PHE A 296 -11.22 2.34 0.81
C PHE A 296 -12.69 2.01 1.02
N GLY A 297 -13.56 2.80 0.41
CA GLY A 297 -15.01 2.66 0.50
C GLY A 297 -15.73 3.69 -0.37
N ASN A 298 -17.04 3.79 -0.20
CA ASN A 298 -17.83 4.86 -0.79
C ASN A 298 -18.67 5.52 0.31
N TRP A 299 -18.82 6.83 0.23
CA TRP A 299 -19.73 7.60 1.06
C TRP A 299 -20.77 8.29 0.18
N GLU A 300 -21.97 8.41 0.71
CA GLU A 300 -22.96 9.35 0.20
C GLU A 300 -22.42 10.78 0.34
N LYS A 301 -22.88 11.67 -0.55
CA LYS A 301 -22.40 13.05 -0.60
C LYS A 301 -22.68 13.81 0.71
N ASP A 302 -23.82 13.56 1.34
CA ASP A 302 -24.20 14.21 2.60
C ASP A 302 -23.28 13.77 3.73
N LYS A 303 -23.01 12.45 3.85
CA LYS A 303 -22.03 11.92 4.81
C LYS A 303 -20.63 12.51 4.59
N PHE A 304 -20.23 12.70 3.34
CA PHE A 304 -18.94 13.34 3.02
C PHE A 304 -18.88 14.78 3.56
N TRP A 305 -19.88 15.62 3.28
CA TRP A 305 -19.90 16.99 3.79
C TRP A 305 -20.03 17.05 5.31
N GLU A 306 -20.83 16.15 5.89
CA GLU A 306 -20.93 16.03 7.34
C GLU A 306 -19.53 15.84 7.95
N ILE A 307 -18.76 14.85 7.47
CA ILE A 307 -17.41 14.54 7.97
C ILE A 307 -16.43 15.70 7.74
N ILE A 308 -16.44 16.32 6.55
CA ILE A 308 -15.52 17.41 6.23
C ILE A 308 -15.81 18.67 7.04
N GLU A 309 -17.07 19.06 7.18
CA GLU A 309 -17.47 20.31 7.83
C GLU A 309 -17.52 20.19 9.36
N ARG A 310 -18.02 19.08 9.89
CA ARG A 310 -18.23 18.90 11.33
C ARG A 310 -17.12 18.11 12.02
N GLY A 311 -16.22 17.49 11.25
CA GLY A 311 -15.13 16.67 11.79
C GLY A 311 -15.61 15.44 12.58
N VAL A 312 -16.66 14.80 12.06
CA VAL A 312 -17.68 14.03 12.81
C VAL A 312 -17.17 12.84 13.65
N LEU A 313 -17.80 12.76 14.84
CA LEU A 313 -18.00 11.67 15.84
C LEU A 313 -16.78 11.04 16.53
#